data_AF-A0A938T136-F1
#
_entry.id   AF-A0A938T136-F1
#
_cell.length_a   1.000
_cell.length_b   1.000
_cell.length_c   1.000
_cell.angle_alpha   90.00
_cell.angle_beta   90.00
_cell.angle_gamma   90.00
#
_symmetry.space_group_name_H-M   'P 1'
#
loop_
_entity.id
_entity.type
_entity.pdbx_description
1 polymer ?
#
loop_
_entity_poly.entity_id
_entity_poly.type
_entity_poly.pdbx_seq_one_letter_code
_entity_poly.pdbx_strand_id
1 'polypeptide(L)'
;MKTAIIILSDPKHGSEEALGRVFNALALAAECKQKGDDVALVFNGTGTRWPAELAKLSHPANGLYQSVRDVVQGASCGCAEVFG
;
A
#
# COMPACT_ATOMS: atom_id res chain seq x y z
N MET A 1 -19.16 -4.84 -2.69
CA MET A 1 -18.66 -5.33 -1.39
C MET A 1 -17.92 -4.19 -0.69
N LYS A 2 -17.77 -4.23 0.64
CA LYS A 2 -16.87 -3.30 1.37
C LYS A 2 -15.61 -4.04 1.79
N THR A 3 -14.44 -3.52 1.43
CA THR A 3 -13.15 -4.19 1.64
C THR A 3 -12.14 -3.22 2.27
N ALA A 4 -11.49 -3.63 3.36
CA ALA A 4 -10.37 -2.91 3.93
C ALA A 4 -9.07 -3.71 3.73
N ILE A 5 -8.04 -3.07 3.19
CA ILE A 5 -6.71 -3.64 2.96
C ILE A 5 -5.73 -2.90 3.86
N ILE A 6 -5.05 -3.63 4.75
CA ILE A 6 -4.11 -3.07 5.72
C ILE A 6 -2.71 -3.59 5.39
N ILE A 7 -1.80 -2.69 5.05
CA ILE A 7 -0.41 -3.03 4.73
C ILE A 7 0.44 -2.87 5.99
N LEU A 8 0.99 -3.98 6.46
CA LEU A 8 1.86 -4.05 7.65
C LEU A 8 3.31 -4.42 7.29
N SER A 9 3.58 -4.89 6.07
CA SER A 9 4.91 -5.36 5.67
C SER A 9 5.94 -4.23 5.69
N ASP A 10 7.16 -4.53 6.12
CA ASP A 10 8.26 -3.56 6.21
C ASP A 10 9.09 -3.55 4.91
N PRO A 11 9.23 -2.41 4.20
CA PRO A 11 10.14 -2.32 3.06
C PRO A 11 11.63 -2.33 3.43
N LYS A 12 12.00 -2.10 4.71
CA LYS A 12 13.38 -1.80 5.14
C LYS A 12 14.43 -2.83 4.73
N HIS A 13 14.05 -4.10 4.61
CA HIS A 13 14.97 -5.18 4.24
C HIS A 13 14.96 -5.53 2.74
N GLY A 14 14.13 -4.86 1.93
CA GLY A 14 14.10 -5.03 0.48
C GLY A 14 13.84 -6.48 0.02
N SER A 15 13.17 -7.29 0.84
CA SER A 15 12.90 -8.68 0.48
C SER A 15 11.82 -8.78 -0.60
N GLU A 16 11.97 -9.76 -1.49
CA GLU A 16 10.93 -10.08 -2.50
C GLU A 16 9.58 -10.36 -1.84
N GLU A 17 9.60 -10.92 -0.63
CA GLU A 17 8.43 -11.21 0.19
C GLU A 17 7.69 -9.91 0.58
N ALA A 18 8.40 -8.92 1.10
CA ALA A 18 7.82 -7.63 1.48
C ALA A 18 7.25 -6.88 0.27
N LEU A 19 8.00 -6.89 -0.84
CA LEU A 19 7.55 -6.31 -2.12
C LEU A 19 6.31 -7.04 -2.66
N GLY A 20 6.31 -8.37 -2.63
CA GLY A 20 5.19 -9.19 -3.07
C GLY A 20 3.92 -8.91 -2.26
N ARG A 21 4.04 -8.78 -0.92
CA ARG A 21 2.90 -8.43 -0.05
C ARG A 21 2.28 -7.09 -0.42
N VAL A 22 3.08 -6.05 -0.59
CA VAL A 22 2.54 -4.73 -0.94
C VAL A 22 1.99 -4.73 -2.38
N PHE A 23 2.68 -5.40 -3.32
CA PHE A 23 2.22 -5.49 -4.70
C PHE A 23 0.86 -6.19 -4.79
N ASN A 24 0.69 -7.33 -4.12
CA ASN A 24 -0.57 -8.06 -4.08
C ASN A 24 -1.70 -7.26 -3.44
N ALA A 25 -1.40 -6.49 -2.38
CA ALA A 25 -2.36 -5.58 -1.76
C ALA A 25 -2.84 -4.49 -2.73
N LEU A 26 -1.91 -3.89 -3.49
CA LEU A 26 -2.24 -2.89 -4.51
C LEU A 26 -3.03 -3.50 -5.68
N ALA A 27 -2.67 -4.71 -6.12
CA ALA A 27 -3.38 -5.43 -7.18
C ALA A 27 -4.81 -5.73 -6.75
N LEU A 28 -5.02 -6.24 -5.53
CA LEU A 28 -6.35 -6.48 -4.98
C LEU A 28 -7.18 -5.20 -4.90
N ALA A 29 -6.57 -4.08 -4.48
CA ALA A 29 -7.26 -2.78 -4.48
C ALA A 29 -7.69 -2.38 -5.89
N ALA A 30 -6.83 -2.56 -6.89
CA ALA A 30 -7.17 -2.28 -8.29
C ALA A 30 -8.31 -3.16 -8.81
N GLU A 31 -8.31 -4.46 -8.48
CA GLU A 31 -9.39 -5.38 -8.84
C GLU A 31 -10.72 -5.03 -8.18
N CYS A 32 -10.71 -4.66 -6.90
CA CYS A 32 -11.89 -4.17 -6.19
C CYS A 32 -12.47 -2.93 -6.88
N LYS A 33 -11.60 -1.96 -7.24
CA LYS A 33 -12.03 -0.77 -7.99
C LYS A 33 -12.67 -1.12 -9.32
N GLN A 34 -12.05 -2.01 -10.10
CA GLN A 34 -12.58 -2.44 -11.40
C GLN A 34 -13.95 -3.11 -11.29
N LYS A 35 -14.23 -3.78 -10.17
CA LYS A 35 -15.53 -4.40 -9.88
C LYS A 35 -16.57 -3.43 -9.31
N GLY A 36 -16.19 -2.18 -9.00
CA GLY A 36 -17.07 -1.21 -8.36
C GLY A 36 -17.28 -1.44 -6.86
N ASP A 37 -16.34 -2.14 -6.20
CA ASP A 37 -16.36 -2.31 -4.74
C ASP A 37 -15.92 -1.04 -4.01
N ASP A 38 -16.45 -0.85 -2.80
CA ASP A 38 -16.00 0.17 -1.85
C ASP A 38 -14.77 -0.37 -1.12
N VAL A 39 -13.58 0.10 -1.54
CA VAL A 39 -12.30 -0.37 -1.03
C VAL A 39 -11.52 0.75 -0.36
N ALA A 40 -10.90 0.44 0.77
CA ALA A 40 -9.99 1.33 1.47
C ALA A 40 -8.63 0.64 1.68
N LEU A 41 -7.54 1.33 1.33
CA LEU A 41 -6.18 0.87 1.56
C LEU A 41 -5.49 1.76 2.60
N VAL A 42 -4.95 1.14 3.66
CA VAL A 42 -4.32 1.82 4.80
C VAL A 42 -2.93 1.26 5.03
N PHE A 43 -1.96 2.14 5.28
CA PHE A 43 -0.61 1.78 5.72
C PHE A 43 -0.53 1.85 7.26
N ASN A 44 -0.05 0.77 7.89
CA ASN A 44 0.02 0.67 9.34
C ASN A 44 1.30 -0.05 9.79
N GLY A 45 1.66 0.03 11.08
CA GLY A 45 2.90 -0.56 11.60
C GLY A 45 4.13 -0.10 10.80
N THR A 46 5.03 -1.02 10.47
CA THR A 46 6.18 -0.73 9.60
C THR A 46 5.81 -0.47 8.13
N GLY A 47 4.58 -0.78 7.73
CA GLY A 47 4.06 -0.48 6.39
C GLY A 47 3.91 1.02 6.11
N THR A 48 3.95 1.88 7.13
CA THR A 48 3.94 3.34 6.98
C THR A 48 5.13 3.90 6.18
N ARG A 49 6.18 3.10 5.95
CA ARG A 49 7.32 3.45 5.09
C ARG A 49 7.04 3.30 3.59
N TRP A 50 6.10 2.45 3.20
CA TRP A 50 5.81 2.16 1.79
C TRP A 50 5.41 3.37 0.95
N PRO A 51 4.59 4.34 1.44
CA PRO A 51 4.23 5.51 0.65
C PRO A 51 5.45 6.24 0.05
N ALA A 52 6.55 6.38 0.80
CA ALA A 52 7.76 7.02 0.32
C ALA A 52 8.49 6.19 -0.75
N GLU A 53 8.54 4.86 -0.60
CA GLU A 53 9.13 3.94 -1.57
C GLU A 53 8.31 3.86 -2.87
N LEU A 54 6.99 3.64 -2.74
CA LEU A 54 6.07 3.50 -3.87
C LEU A 54 5.91 4.78 -4.69
N ALA A 55 6.12 5.95 -4.07
CA ALA A 55 6.06 7.24 -4.77
C ALA A 55 7.26 7.48 -5.70
N LYS A 56 8.38 6.76 -5.53
CA LYS A 56 9.56 6.90 -6.40
C LYS A 56 9.21 6.44 -7.82
N LEU A 57 9.48 7.28 -8.82
CA LEU A 57 9.21 6.96 -10.23
C LEU A 57 9.95 5.71 -10.72
N SER A 58 11.10 5.40 -10.12
CA SER A 58 11.89 4.21 -10.42
C SER A 58 11.38 2.94 -9.75
N HIS A 59 10.43 3.02 -8.82
CA HIS A 59 9.93 1.86 -8.10
C HIS A 59 9.03 1.02 -9.03
N PRO A 60 9.22 -0.31 -9.14
CA PRO A 60 8.46 -1.14 -10.08
C PRO A 60 6.95 -1.11 -9.84
N ALA A 61 6.52 -0.95 -8.59
CA ALA A 61 5.10 -0.83 -8.23
C ALA A 61 4.53 0.60 -8.32
N ASN A 62 5.30 1.61 -8.76
CA ASN A 62 4.85 3.00 -8.78
C ASN A 62 3.58 3.19 -9.61
N GLY A 63 3.55 2.67 -10.85
CA GLY A 63 2.38 2.78 -11.71
C GLY A 63 1.12 2.15 -11.11
N LEU A 64 1.27 0.97 -10.49
CA LEU A 64 0.15 0.29 -9.81
C LEU A 64 -0.30 1.09 -8.57
N TYR A 65 0.63 1.62 -7.78
CA TYR A 65 0.31 2.48 -6.64
C TYR A 65 -0.45 3.75 -7.06
N GLN A 66 -0.04 4.41 -8.14
CA GLN A 66 -0.77 5.56 -8.68
C GLN A 66 -2.18 5.18 -9.13
N SER A 67 -2.35 4.00 -9.73
CA SER A 67 -3.67 3.53 -10.22
C SER A 67 -4.70 3.30 -9.10
N VAL A 68 -4.27 3.17 -7.85
CA VAL A 68 -5.15 2.98 -6.68
C VAL A 68 -5.08 4.14 -5.69
N ARG A 69 -4.43 5.26 -6.04
CA ARG A 69 -4.13 6.34 -5.09
C ARG A 69 -5.36 6.97 -4.45
N ASP A 70 -6.46 7.04 -5.20
CA ASP A 70 -7.78 7.53 -4.81
C ASP A 70 -8.45 6.72 -3.70
N VAL A 71 -8.12 5.43 -3.54
CA VAL A 71 -8.66 4.57 -2.48
C VAL A 71 -7.73 4.45 -1.26
N VAL A 72 -6.55 5.05 -1.33
CA VAL A 72 -5.59 5.07 -0.22
C VAL A 72 -6.03 6.10 0.81
N GLN A 73 -6.37 5.63 2.01
CA GLN A 73 -6.78 6.50 3.13
C GLN A 73 -5.59 7.09 3.91
N GLY A 74 -4.37 6.64 3.59
CA GLY A 74 -3.13 7.17 4.15
C GLY A 74 -2.44 6.22 5.13
N ALA A 75 -1.58 6.78 5.95
CA ALA A 75 -0.79 6.05 6.95
C ALA A 75 -1.28 6.39 8.36
N SER A 76 -1.24 5.40 9.27
CA SER A 76 -1.46 5.64 10.70
C SER A 76 -0.44 6.64 11.25
N CYS A 77 -0.89 7.77 11.80
CA CYS A 77 -0.02 8.82 12.34
C CYS A 77 0.90 8.28 13.45
N GLY A 78 0.35 7.56 14.43
CA GLY A 78 1.16 7.01 15.53
C GLY A 78 2.18 5.98 15.06
N CYS A 79 1.84 5.14 14.08
CA CYS A 79 2.83 4.22 13.50
C CYS A 79 3.86 4.94 12.63
N ALA A 80 3.48 6.02 11.96
CA ALA A 80 4.41 6.84 11.20
C ALA A 80 5.41 7.56 12.13
N GLU A 81 5.00 8.00 13.32
CA GLU A 81 5.93 8.58 14.30
C GLU A 81 6.97 7.55 14.82
N VAL A 82 6.56 6.29 14.99
CA VAL A 82 7.45 5.24 15.52
C VAL A 82 8.31 4.59 14.44
N PHE A 83 7.78 4.42 13.23
CA PHE A 83 8.41 3.63 12.18
C PHE A 83 8.78 4.42 10.92
N GLY A 84 8.08 5.52 10.62
CA GLY A 84 8.15 6.26 9.35
C GLY A 84 9.51 6.83 9.01
#